data_AF-A0A950ESJ1-F1
#
_entry.id   AF-A0A950ESJ1-F1
#
_cell.length_a   1.000
_cell.length_b   1.000
_cell.length_c   1.000
_cell.angle_alpha   90.00
_cell.angle_beta   90.00
_cell.angle_gamma   90.00
#
_symmetry.space_group_name_H-M   'P 1'
#
loop_
_entity.id
_entity.type
_entity.pdbx_description
1 polymer ?
#
loop_
_entity_poly.entity_id
_entity_poly.type
_entity_poly.pdbx_seq_one_letter_code
_entity_poly.pdbx_strand_id
1 'polypeptide(L)'
;MEPRARPLLARGFALAQRRAVAVWLLCLVACAVAIGRANFTADLSAFLPRSPSPEQQVLVDQLRDGLASRLILIGIDGGYESTRAVLSRRVAATLRADPQFAAVHNGGGENDARDEQFMFAHRYVLSPAVTPQRFTEHGLHDALGESLDLLTSSAGLIAKDLLPRDPTGEVAAMVGQLDSAAQPVSRAGVWASRDGRRAVLVAQTAAAGSDTDAQGRAIDAVRQAFAAAAATLPNASAYQVSMTGPGVFAVATRDAIRHDVERLSTLSLVLIVALLLTLYRSPRTLALGLLPVLSGVAAGIAPV
;
A
#
# COMPACT_ATOMS: atom_id res chain seq x y z
N MET A 1 -43.68 -38.53 -63.02
CA MET A 1 -43.22 -37.13 -63.13
C MET A 1 -43.88 -36.37 -61.99
N GLU A 2 -43.25 -35.71 -61.02
CA GLU A 2 -41.86 -35.34 -60.74
C GLU A 2 -41.82 -34.88 -59.26
N PRO A 3 -40.91 -35.35 -58.39
CA PRO A 3 -40.72 -34.78 -57.05
C PRO A 3 -39.39 -34.02 -56.98
N ARG A 4 -39.38 -32.70 -57.26
CA ARG A 4 -38.11 -31.92 -57.29
C ARG A 4 -38.10 -30.55 -56.59
N ALA A 5 -39.12 -30.18 -55.80
CA ALA A 5 -39.18 -28.84 -55.19
C ALA A 5 -38.69 -28.72 -53.72
N ARG A 6 -38.23 -29.79 -53.06
CA ARG A 6 -37.81 -29.73 -51.62
C ARG A 6 -36.32 -29.44 -51.28
N PRO A 7 -35.31 -29.47 -52.18
CA PRO A 7 -33.91 -29.34 -51.76
C PRO A 7 -33.40 -27.89 -51.60
N LEU A 8 -34.08 -26.89 -52.17
CA LEU A 8 -33.57 -25.50 -52.19
C LEU A 8 -33.81 -24.75 -50.88
N LEU A 9 -34.97 -24.94 -50.23
CA LEU A 9 -35.28 -24.32 -48.94
C LEU A 9 -34.39 -24.88 -47.81
N ALA A 10 -34.16 -26.20 -47.80
CA ALA A 10 -33.30 -26.84 -46.80
C ALA A 10 -31.82 -26.37 -46.88
N ARG A 11 -31.32 -26.09 -48.09
CA ARG A 11 -29.96 -25.55 -48.29
C ARG A 11 -29.84 -24.10 -47.81
N GLY A 12 -30.86 -23.27 -47.99
CA GLY A 12 -30.90 -21.89 -47.50
C GLY A 12 -30.83 -21.80 -45.96
N PHE A 13 -31.62 -22.62 -45.27
CA PHE A 13 -31.58 -22.71 -43.79
C PHE A 13 -30.24 -23.22 -43.26
N ALA A 14 -29.63 -24.22 -43.91
CA ALA A 14 -28.33 -24.73 -43.50
C ALA A 14 -27.19 -23.70 -43.66
N LEU A 15 -27.24 -22.85 -44.69
CA LEU A 15 -26.30 -21.74 -44.88
C LEU A 15 -26.48 -20.63 -43.83
N ALA A 16 -27.73 -20.25 -43.55
CA ALA A 16 -28.04 -19.26 -42.52
C ALA A 16 -27.60 -19.74 -41.13
N GLN A 17 -27.82 -21.03 -40.82
CA GLN A 17 -27.41 -21.65 -39.56
C GLN A 17 -25.88 -21.72 -39.42
N ARG A 18 -25.16 -22.10 -40.48
CA ARG A 18 -23.68 -22.06 -40.49
C ARG A 18 -23.14 -20.64 -40.29
N ARG A 19 -23.76 -19.64 -40.91
CA ARG A 19 -23.39 -18.23 -40.73
C ARG A 19 -23.67 -17.75 -39.31
N ALA A 20 -24.81 -18.08 -38.73
CA ALA A 20 -25.15 -17.73 -37.35
C ALA A 20 -24.16 -18.34 -36.34
N VAL A 21 -23.82 -19.63 -36.50
CA VAL A 21 -22.81 -20.29 -35.64
C VAL A 21 -21.43 -19.67 -35.84
N ALA A 22 -21.04 -19.36 -37.07
CA ALA A 22 -19.76 -18.70 -37.35
C ALA A 22 -19.68 -17.32 -36.69
N VAL A 23 -20.74 -16.50 -36.79
CA VAL A 23 -20.82 -15.19 -36.13
C VAL A 23 -20.76 -15.34 -34.62
N TRP A 24 -21.50 -16.28 -34.04
CA TRP A 24 -21.47 -16.53 -32.59
C TRP A 24 -20.09 -16.97 -32.10
N LEU A 25 -19.41 -17.89 -32.82
CA LEU A 25 -18.03 -18.27 -32.50
C LEU A 25 -17.06 -17.09 -32.61
N LEU A 26 -17.22 -16.23 -33.61
CA LEU A 26 -16.39 -15.05 -33.81
C LEU A 26 -16.58 -14.05 -32.67
N CYS A 27 -17.82 -13.86 -32.21
CA CYS A 27 -18.13 -13.08 -31.00
C CYS A 27 -17.47 -13.67 -29.75
N LEU A 28 -17.51 -15.01 -29.56
CA LEU A 28 -16.83 -15.66 -28.43
C LEU A 28 -15.32 -15.48 -28.47
N VAL A 29 -14.70 -15.58 -29.64
CA VAL A 29 -13.27 -15.32 -29.81
C VAL A 29 -12.95 -13.85 -29.48
N ALA A 30 -13.78 -12.91 -29.95
CA ALA A 30 -13.62 -11.49 -29.60
C ALA A 30 -13.73 -11.25 -28.09
N CYS A 31 -14.69 -11.88 -27.41
CA CYS A 31 -14.81 -11.81 -25.96
C CYS A 31 -13.57 -12.40 -25.25
N ALA A 32 -13.08 -13.56 -25.69
CA ALA A 32 -11.89 -14.18 -25.12
C ALA A 32 -10.63 -13.30 -25.29
N VAL A 33 -10.48 -12.64 -26.44
CA VAL A 33 -9.38 -11.68 -26.69
C VAL A 33 -9.51 -10.45 -25.82
N ALA A 34 -10.73 -9.90 -25.65
CA ALA A 34 -10.97 -8.75 -24.78
C ALA A 34 -10.63 -9.08 -23.32
N ILE A 35 -11.16 -10.19 -22.80
CA ILE A 35 -10.92 -10.66 -21.43
C ILE A 35 -9.42 -10.95 -21.20
N GLY A 36 -8.74 -11.58 -22.16
CA GLY A 36 -7.31 -11.88 -22.05
C GLY A 36 -6.40 -10.64 -22.09
N ARG A 37 -6.92 -9.49 -22.50
CA ARG A 37 -6.19 -8.20 -22.51
C ARG A 37 -6.63 -7.25 -21.40
N ALA A 38 -7.68 -7.57 -20.65
CA ALA A 38 -8.18 -6.73 -19.58
C ALA A 38 -7.19 -6.72 -18.40
N ASN A 39 -6.83 -5.53 -17.93
CA ASN A 39 -6.07 -5.34 -16.70
C ASN A 39 -7.02 -4.84 -15.62
N PHE A 40 -7.44 -5.75 -14.73
CA PHE A 40 -8.29 -5.39 -13.60
C PHE A 40 -7.42 -4.75 -12.52
N THR A 41 -7.38 -3.41 -12.48
CA THR A 41 -6.71 -2.67 -11.41
C THR A 41 -7.72 -2.41 -10.30
N ALA A 42 -7.39 -2.81 -9.08
CA ALA A 42 -8.24 -2.57 -7.91
C ALA A 42 -7.87 -1.22 -7.27
N ASP A 43 -8.35 -0.12 -7.86
CA ASP A 43 -8.25 1.23 -7.28
C ASP A 43 -9.54 1.59 -6.52
N LEU A 44 -9.41 1.77 -5.20
CA LEU A 44 -10.51 2.19 -4.35
C LEU A 44 -11.06 3.57 -4.74
N SER A 45 -10.30 4.38 -5.50
CA SER A 45 -10.77 5.68 -5.97
C SER A 45 -11.97 5.57 -6.92
N ALA A 46 -12.21 4.40 -7.52
CA ALA A 46 -13.40 4.15 -8.35
C ALA A 46 -14.71 4.27 -7.58
N PHE A 47 -14.65 4.16 -6.24
CA PHE A 47 -15.79 4.34 -5.34
C PHE A 47 -15.93 5.79 -4.83
N LEU A 48 -15.02 6.69 -5.18
CA LEU A 48 -15.08 8.10 -4.80
C LEU A 48 -15.92 8.92 -5.80
N PRO A 49 -16.49 10.06 -5.38
CA PRO A 49 -17.26 10.92 -6.27
C PRO A 49 -16.44 11.36 -7.49
N ARG A 50 -16.99 11.20 -8.69
CA ARG A 50 -16.30 11.61 -9.95
C ARG A 50 -16.19 13.12 -10.13
N SER A 51 -17.04 13.88 -9.43
CA SER A 51 -17.15 15.34 -9.55
C SER A 51 -17.26 15.99 -8.15
N PRO A 52 -16.20 15.96 -7.33
CA PRO A 52 -16.24 16.55 -6.00
C PRO A 52 -16.31 18.09 -6.08
N SER A 53 -16.93 18.72 -5.08
CA SER A 53 -16.74 20.16 -4.85
C SER A 53 -15.27 20.45 -4.47
N PRO A 54 -14.78 21.70 -4.58
CA PRO A 54 -13.39 22.03 -4.23
C PRO A 54 -12.98 21.61 -2.81
N GLU A 55 -13.89 21.74 -1.85
CA GLU A 55 -13.67 21.31 -0.46
C GLU A 55 -13.62 19.78 -0.33
N GLN A 56 -14.48 19.07 -1.06
CA GLN A 56 -14.48 17.60 -1.10
C GLN A 56 -13.25 17.04 -1.83
N GLN A 57 -12.70 17.78 -2.79
CA GLN A 57 -11.51 17.38 -3.54
C GLN A 57 -10.30 17.28 -2.62
N VAL A 58 -10.12 18.23 -1.70
CA VAL A 58 -9.05 18.16 -0.68
C VAL A 58 -9.20 16.91 0.18
N LEU A 59 -10.42 16.56 0.61
CA LEU A 59 -10.65 15.35 1.40
C LEU A 59 -10.37 14.08 0.59
N VAL A 60 -10.81 14.04 -0.66
CA VAL A 60 -10.56 12.93 -1.59
C VAL A 60 -9.06 12.75 -1.82
N ASP A 61 -8.31 13.84 -2.03
CA ASP A 61 -6.86 13.82 -2.21
C ASP A 61 -6.16 13.33 -0.93
N GLN A 62 -6.63 13.73 0.26
CA GLN A 62 -6.09 13.21 1.52
C GLN A 62 -6.41 11.72 1.74
N LEU A 63 -7.56 11.24 1.29
CA LEU A 63 -7.93 9.82 1.36
C LEU A 63 -7.14 8.97 0.36
N ARG A 64 -6.83 9.52 -0.82
CA ARG A 64 -6.13 8.82 -1.89
C ARG A 64 -4.61 8.87 -1.74
N ASP A 65 -4.09 10.06 -1.52
CA ASP A 65 -2.66 10.40 -1.57
C ASP A 65 -2.13 10.99 -0.27
N GLY A 66 -3.00 11.27 0.71
CA GLY A 66 -2.58 11.79 2.00
C GLY A 66 -1.66 10.81 2.73
N LEU A 67 -0.73 11.36 3.51
CA LEU A 67 0.32 10.62 4.21
C LEU A 67 -0.25 9.42 4.98
N ALA A 68 -1.33 9.63 5.73
CA ALA A 68 -1.97 8.60 6.56
C ALA A 68 -2.47 7.38 5.76
N SER A 69 -2.92 7.58 4.51
CA SER A 69 -3.41 6.50 3.65
C SER A 69 -2.30 5.54 3.19
N ARG A 70 -1.05 6.04 3.17
CA ARG A 70 0.15 5.35 2.68
C ARG A 70 1.01 4.73 3.78
N LEU A 71 0.56 4.80 5.05
CA LEU A 71 1.33 4.28 6.18
C LEU A 71 1.04 2.79 6.44
N ILE A 72 2.13 2.05 6.63
CA ILE A 72 2.14 0.69 7.16
C ILE A 72 2.89 0.73 8.49
N LEU A 73 2.17 0.44 9.57
CA LEU A 73 2.76 0.23 10.89
C LEU A 73 3.18 -1.25 10.99
N ILE A 74 4.45 -1.48 11.25
CA ILE A 74 5.06 -2.81 11.27
C ILE A 74 5.49 -3.10 12.71
N GLY A 75 5.04 -4.23 13.23
CA GLY A 75 5.40 -4.75 14.55
C GLY A 75 6.22 -6.02 14.43
N ILE A 76 7.35 -6.09 15.12
CA ILE A 76 8.12 -7.33 15.30
C ILE A 76 7.91 -7.80 16.74
N ASP A 77 7.31 -8.97 16.89
CA ASP A 77 6.93 -9.56 18.17
C ASP A 77 7.83 -10.75 18.54
N GLY A 78 7.82 -11.11 19.83
CA GLY A 78 8.43 -12.34 20.33
C GLY A 78 9.94 -12.26 20.58
N GLY A 79 10.50 -13.37 21.08
CA GLY A 79 11.92 -13.51 21.41
C GLY A 79 12.51 -12.41 22.32
N TYR A 80 13.81 -12.15 22.17
CA TYR A 80 14.55 -11.19 22.99
C TYR A 80 14.54 -9.78 22.39
N GLU A 81 14.56 -8.75 23.24
CA GLU A 81 14.57 -7.34 22.86
C GLU A 81 15.74 -7.00 21.92
N SER A 82 16.95 -7.44 22.27
CA SER A 82 18.16 -7.20 21.46
C SER A 82 18.02 -7.77 20.06
N THR A 83 17.46 -8.98 19.92
CA THR A 83 17.23 -9.63 18.63
C THR A 83 16.13 -8.93 17.83
N ARG A 84 15.05 -8.47 18.47
CA ARG A 84 14.02 -7.65 17.81
C ARG A 84 14.61 -6.36 17.26
N ALA A 85 15.51 -5.71 18.00
CA ALA A 85 16.18 -4.50 17.54
C ALA A 85 17.09 -4.76 16.32
N VAL A 86 17.80 -5.90 16.30
CA VAL A 86 18.59 -6.32 15.13
C VAL A 86 17.70 -6.59 13.92
N LEU A 87 16.57 -7.29 14.12
CA LEU A 87 15.60 -7.54 13.05
C LEU A 87 15.00 -6.24 12.52
N SER A 88 14.61 -5.32 13.41
CA SER A 88 14.09 -4.00 13.04
C SER A 88 15.07 -3.23 12.16
N ARG A 89 16.34 -3.11 12.55
CA ARG A 89 17.36 -2.44 11.73
C ARG A 89 17.56 -3.09 10.37
N ARG A 90 17.63 -4.42 10.30
CA ARG A 90 17.81 -5.14 9.03
C ARG A 90 16.61 -4.98 8.10
N VAL A 91 15.40 -5.12 8.62
CA VAL A 91 14.17 -4.91 7.86
C VAL A 91 14.11 -3.47 7.37
N ALA A 92 14.37 -2.48 8.23
CA ALA A 92 14.39 -1.08 7.84
C ALA A 92 15.41 -0.81 6.73
N ALA A 93 16.64 -1.32 6.84
CA ALA A 93 17.68 -1.15 5.84
C ALA A 93 17.27 -1.73 4.47
N THR A 94 16.68 -2.93 4.44
CA THR A 94 16.19 -3.54 3.20
C THR A 94 15.07 -2.72 2.57
N LEU A 95 14.08 -2.28 3.36
CA LEU A 95 12.94 -1.53 2.85
C LEU A 95 13.32 -0.12 2.37
N ARG A 96 14.34 0.53 2.97
CA ARG A 96 14.84 1.82 2.49
C ARG A 96 15.50 1.75 1.11
N ALA A 97 16.05 0.60 0.73
CA ALA A 97 16.64 0.39 -0.57
C ALA A 97 15.60 0.06 -1.66
N ASP A 98 14.35 -0.20 -1.26
CA ASP A 98 13.28 -0.60 -2.15
C ASP A 98 12.48 0.64 -2.62
N PRO A 99 12.38 0.88 -3.95
CA PRO A 99 11.69 2.06 -4.50
C PRO A 99 10.18 2.08 -4.21
N GLN A 100 9.60 0.99 -3.71
CA GLN A 100 8.20 0.94 -3.29
C GLN A 100 7.93 1.77 -2.02
N PHE A 101 8.96 2.13 -1.26
CA PHE A 101 8.84 2.89 -0.02
C PHE A 101 9.43 4.30 -0.19
N ALA A 102 8.64 5.31 0.14
CA ALA A 102 9.09 6.70 0.16
C ALA A 102 9.93 7.00 1.41
N ALA A 103 9.56 6.39 2.55
CA ALA A 103 10.26 6.58 3.82
C ALA A 103 10.06 5.37 4.74
N VAL A 104 11.07 5.06 5.55
CA VAL A 104 11.01 3.99 6.56
C VAL A 104 11.71 4.44 7.83
N HIS A 105 10.95 4.48 8.92
CA HIS A 105 11.40 4.95 10.23
C HIS A 105 11.23 3.84 11.27
N ASN A 106 12.27 3.61 12.05
CA ASN A 106 12.28 2.63 13.13
C ASN A 106 12.88 3.18 14.42
N GLY A 107 13.00 4.52 14.53
CA GLY A 107 13.67 5.19 15.65
C GLY A 107 15.19 5.08 15.65
N GLY A 108 15.81 4.54 14.60
CA GLY A 108 17.25 4.66 14.37
C GLY A 108 17.58 5.92 13.56
N GLY A 109 18.69 6.58 13.87
CA GLY A 109 19.10 7.85 13.24
C GLY A 109 19.61 7.76 11.80
N GLU A 110 19.29 6.68 11.08
CA GLU A 110 19.78 6.42 9.72
C GLU A 110 19.06 7.27 8.65
N ASN A 111 17.87 7.80 8.97
CA ASN A 111 17.14 8.75 8.12
C ASN A 111 17.48 10.22 8.44
N ASP A 112 18.22 10.48 9.53
CA ASP A 112 18.35 11.82 10.09
C ASP A 112 19.22 12.73 9.22
N ALA A 113 20.32 12.27 8.63
CA ALA A 113 21.29 13.19 8.01
C ALA A 113 20.71 14.08 6.88
N ARG A 114 19.80 13.55 6.05
CA ARG A 114 19.19 14.35 4.96
C ARG A 114 18.17 15.35 5.50
N ASP A 115 17.33 14.89 6.42
CA ASP A 115 16.27 15.69 7.03
C ASP A 115 16.88 16.76 7.95
N GLU A 116 17.87 16.40 8.77
CA GLU A 116 18.72 17.30 9.55
C GLU A 116 19.35 18.37 8.66
N GLN A 117 19.96 17.99 7.53
CA GLN A 117 20.58 18.97 6.64
C GLN A 117 19.55 19.88 5.98
N PHE A 118 18.37 19.37 5.62
CA PHE A 118 17.28 20.18 5.09
C PHE A 118 16.77 21.18 6.14
N MET A 119 16.51 20.71 7.37
CA MET A 119 16.06 21.56 8.48
C MET A 119 17.12 22.62 8.82
N PHE A 120 18.39 22.23 8.88
CA PHE A 120 19.50 23.13 9.14
C PHE A 120 19.61 24.23 8.07
N ALA A 121 19.51 23.86 6.79
CA ALA A 121 19.56 24.80 5.68
C ALA A 121 18.38 25.78 5.69
N HIS A 122 17.20 25.35 6.12
CA HIS A 122 15.97 26.16 6.15
C HIS A 122 15.59 26.69 7.54
N ARG A 123 16.51 26.64 8.51
CA ARG A 123 16.24 26.95 9.94
C ARG A 123 15.55 28.29 10.17
N TYR A 124 15.90 29.33 9.42
CA TYR A 124 15.29 30.66 9.58
C TYR A 124 13.88 30.77 9.02
N VAL A 125 13.48 29.85 8.13
CA VAL A 125 12.10 29.80 7.61
C VAL A 125 11.23 28.91 8.49
N LEU A 126 11.82 27.86 9.04
CA LEU A 126 11.12 26.84 9.82
C LEU A 126 11.02 27.19 11.31
N SER A 127 11.97 27.97 11.84
CA SER A 127 12.00 28.30 13.26
C SER A 127 10.84 29.22 13.65
N PRO A 128 10.06 28.86 14.69
CA PRO A 128 8.98 29.71 15.21
C PRO A 128 9.52 30.97 15.90
N ALA A 129 10.81 31.01 16.24
CA ALA A 129 11.42 32.09 16.99
C ALA A 129 11.82 33.29 16.11
N VAL A 130 11.74 33.12 14.78
CA VAL A 130 12.10 34.12 13.77
C VAL A 130 11.00 35.16 13.68
N THR A 131 11.21 36.29 14.36
CA THR A 131 10.36 37.48 14.31
C THR A 131 11.18 38.71 13.90
N PRO A 132 10.57 39.80 13.41
CA PRO A 132 11.31 41.04 13.13
C PRO A 132 12.12 41.54 14.33
N GLN A 133 11.62 41.34 15.55
CA GLN A 133 12.29 41.72 16.80
C GLN A 133 13.58 40.92 17.03
N ARG A 134 13.60 39.64 16.63
CA ARG A 134 14.75 38.73 16.74
C ARG A 134 15.98 39.25 15.97
N PHE A 135 15.77 39.98 14.89
CA PHE A 135 16.83 40.54 14.03
C PHE A 135 17.12 42.03 14.30
N THR A 136 16.62 42.57 15.42
CA THR A 136 17.08 43.87 15.92
C THR A 136 18.40 43.73 16.65
N GLU A 137 19.12 44.83 16.88
CA GLU A 137 20.37 44.83 17.65
C GLU A 137 20.19 44.19 19.03
N HIS A 138 19.13 44.57 19.75
CA HIS A 138 18.79 44.00 21.05
C HIS A 138 18.49 42.50 20.96
N GLY A 139 17.64 42.09 20.02
CA GLY A 139 17.26 40.69 19.84
C GLY A 139 18.43 39.77 19.44
N LEU A 140 19.38 40.27 18.65
CA LEU A 140 20.59 39.53 18.31
C LEU A 140 21.54 39.42 19.50
N HIS A 141 21.66 40.47 20.31
CA HIS A 141 22.46 40.46 21.52
C HIS A 141 21.91 39.43 22.53
N ASP A 142 20.59 39.40 22.71
CA ASP A 142 19.92 38.42 23.58
C ASP A 142 20.13 36.98 23.06
N ALA A 143 19.90 36.73 21.77
CA ALA A 143 20.05 35.40 21.18
C ALA A 143 21.51 34.87 21.24
N LEU A 144 22.48 35.76 21.06
CA LEU A 144 23.90 35.43 21.24
C LEU A 144 24.22 35.16 22.72
N GLY A 145 23.64 35.94 23.63
CA GLY A 145 23.75 35.71 25.07
C GLY A 145 23.25 34.32 25.47
N GLU A 146 22.05 33.94 25.03
CA GLU A 146 21.49 32.59 25.25
C GLU A 146 22.38 31.49 24.64
N SER A 147 22.93 31.73 23.45
CA SER A 147 23.82 30.77 22.79
C SER A 147 25.16 30.63 23.53
N LEU A 148 25.66 31.70 24.15
CA LEU A 148 26.85 31.66 25.01
C LEU A 148 26.55 30.93 26.32
N ASP A 149 25.37 31.14 26.93
CA ASP A 149 24.96 30.41 28.12
C ASP A 149 24.88 28.90 27.83
N LEU A 150 24.37 28.51 26.66
CA LEU A 150 24.37 27.11 26.21
C LEU A 150 25.77 26.50 26.12
N LEU A 151 26.80 27.26 25.74
CA LEU A 151 28.20 26.79 25.74
C LEU A 151 28.72 26.45 27.13
N THR A 152 28.18 27.09 28.17
CA THR A 152 28.55 26.82 29.56
C THR A 152 27.81 25.63 30.16
N SER A 153 26.77 25.12 29.47
CA SER A 153 25.95 23.99 29.89
C SER A 153 26.52 22.62 29.47
N SER A 154 25.85 21.53 29.86
CA SER A 154 26.16 20.17 29.38
C SER A 154 25.99 20.01 27.85
N ALA A 155 25.28 20.92 27.19
CA ALA A 155 25.14 20.96 25.73
C ALA A 155 26.31 21.67 25.02
N GLY A 156 27.29 22.22 25.77
CA GLY A 156 28.31 23.10 25.22
C GLY A 156 29.21 22.50 24.15
N LEU A 157 29.47 21.18 24.21
CA LEU A 157 30.22 20.45 23.19
C LEU A 157 29.53 20.47 21.82
N ILE A 158 28.20 20.33 21.79
CA ILE A 158 27.40 20.33 20.55
C ILE A 158 27.17 21.77 20.09
N ALA A 159 26.88 22.68 21.03
CA ALA A 159 26.65 24.09 20.74
C ALA A 159 27.87 24.78 20.11
N LYS A 160 29.09 24.38 20.48
CA LYS A 160 30.34 24.94 19.92
C LYS A 160 30.46 24.76 18.40
N ASP A 161 30.07 23.61 17.88
CA ASP A 161 30.17 23.32 16.44
C ASP A 161 29.06 24.00 15.62
N LEU A 162 27.92 24.26 16.27
CA LEU A 162 26.75 24.90 15.66
C LEU A 162 26.84 26.42 15.67
N LEU A 163 27.37 27.04 16.73
CA LEU A 163 27.38 28.49 16.91
C LEU A 163 27.89 29.30 15.70
N PRO A 164 28.99 28.92 15.01
CA PRO A 164 29.47 29.68 13.84
C PRO A 164 28.49 29.67 12.67
N ARG A 165 27.58 28.69 12.64
CA ARG A 165 26.62 28.47 11.56
C ARG A 165 25.18 28.80 11.99
N ASP A 166 24.89 28.83 13.28
CA ASP A 166 23.58 29.15 13.87
C ASP A 166 23.73 30.02 15.13
N PRO A 167 24.15 31.29 14.97
CA PRO A 167 24.44 32.18 16.11
C PRO A 167 23.19 32.61 16.88
N THR A 168 21.99 32.44 16.31
CA THR A 168 20.72 32.80 16.94
C THR A 168 20.02 31.60 17.58
N GLY A 169 20.60 30.40 17.48
CA GLY A 169 20.10 29.19 18.14
C GLY A 169 18.81 28.62 17.56
N GLU A 170 18.52 28.85 16.28
CA GLU A 170 17.27 28.39 15.66
C GLU A 170 17.12 26.87 15.64
N VAL A 171 18.23 26.13 15.51
CA VAL A 171 18.22 24.66 15.56
C VAL A 171 17.76 24.18 16.93
N ALA A 172 18.24 24.81 18.02
CA ALA A 172 17.81 24.47 19.37
C ALA A 172 16.33 24.79 19.58
N ALA A 173 15.85 25.93 19.06
CA ALA A 173 14.44 26.31 19.11
C ALA A 173 13.52 25.30 18.37
N MET A 174 13.94 24.82 17.20
CA MET A 174 13.21 23.79 16.45
C MET A 174 13.20 22.44 17.19
N VAL A 175 14.35 22.00 17.73
CA VAL A 175 14.45 20.74 18.48
C VAL A 175 13.56 20.76 19.72
N GLY A 176 13.53 21.88 20.47
CA GLY A 176 12.66 22.02 21.64
C GLY A 176 11.17 21.85 21.33
N GLN A 177 10.71 22.27 20.15
CA GLN A 177 9.34 22.01 19.70
C GLN A 177 9.09 20.56 19.31
N LEU A 178 10.06 19.93 18.63
CA LEU A 178 9.94 18.54 18.19
C LEU A 178 9.99 17.54 19.36
N ASP A 179 10.77 17.84 20.40
CA ASP A 179 10.87 17.01 21.62
C ASP A 179 9.55 16.98 22.43
N SER A 180 8.70 18.00 22.22
CA SER A 180 7.35 18.03 22.81
C SER A 180 6.36 17.06 22.14
N ALA A 181 6.68 16.53 20.95
CA ALA A 181 5.88 15.51 20.29
C ALA A 181 6.22 14.13 20.89
N ALA A 182 5.23 13.43 21.44
CA ALA A 182 5.42 12.13 22.09
C ALA A 182 5.98 11.07 21.12
N GLN A 183 7.31 10.93 21.06
CA GLN A 183 7.97 9.90 20.28
C GLN A 183 7.73 8.51 20.89
N PRO A 184 7.70 7.43 20.08
CA PRO A 184 7.69 6.08 20.62
C PRO A 184 8.93 5.84 21.49
N VAL A 185 8.77 5.09 22.58
CA VAL A 185 9.88 4.76 23.48
C VAL A 185 10.95 4.00 22.70
N SER A 186 12.18 4.50 22.70
CA SER A 186 13.31 3.81 22.09
C SER A 186 13.90 2.79 23.07
N ARG A 187 14.12 1.56 22.59
CA ARG A 187 14.78 0.47 23.32
C ARG A 187 15.80 -0.20 22.42
N ALA A 188 17.02 -0.38 22.93
CA ALA A 188 18.15 -0.90 22.15
C ALA A 188 18.37 -0.15 20.80
N GLY A 189 18.08 1.16 20.79
CA GLY A 189 18.27 2.06 19.65
C GLY A 189 17.23 1.94 18.54
N VAL A 190 16.06 1.35 18.81
CA VAL A 190 14.91 1.33 17.89
C VAL A 190 13.62 1.62 18.66
N TRP A 191 12.58 2.09 17.97
CA TRP A 191 11.26 2.25 18.56
C TRP A 191 10.69 0.91 19.03
N ALA A 192 10.08 0.94 20.21
CA ALA A 192 9.39 -0.19 20.82
C ALA A 192 8.01 0.25 21.31
N SER A 193 7.12 -0.74 21.47
CA SER A 193 5.86 -0.55 22.16
C SER A 193 6.09 -0.11 23.61
N ARG A 194 5.10 0.57 24.22
CA ARG A 194 5.20 1.02 25.63
C ARG A 194 5.49 -0.12 26.60
N ASP A 195 4.97 -1.32 26.33
CA ASP A 195 5.22 -2.53 27.11
C ASP A 195 6.55 -3.24 26.78
N GLY A 196 7.31 -2.74 25.81
CA GLY A 196 8.59 -3.28 25.37
C GLY A 196 8.51 -4.62 24.62
N ARG A 197 7.32 -5.19 24.41
CA ARG A 197 7.14 -6.53 23.83
C ARG A 197 7.30 -6.57 22.30
N ARG A 198 7.23 -5.42 21.64
CA ARG A 198 7.27 -5.29 20.19
C ARG A 198 8.28 -4.22 19.78
N ALA A 199 9.09 -4.49 18.77
CA ALA A 199 9.80 -3.44 18.05
C ALA A 199 8.88 -2.88 16.95
N VAL A 200 8.86 -1.56 16.78
CA VAL A 200 7.91 -0.86 15.91
C VAL A 200 8.65 -0.13 14.80
N LEU A 201 8.12 -0.23 13.59
CA LEU A 201 8.58 0.51 12.42
C LEU A 201 7.37 1.14 11.72
N VAL A 202 7.60 2.24 11.04
CA VAL A 202 6.64 2.92 10.19
C VAL A 202 7.22 2.98 8.79
N ALA A 203 6.52 2.42 7.82
CA ALA A 203 6.88 2.50 6.41
C ALA A 203 5.81 3.32 5.69
N GLN A 204 6.26 4.24 4.83
CA GLN A 204 5.39 5.00 3.94
C GLN A 204 5.59 4.48 2.51
N THR A 205 4.50 4.05 1.87
CA THR A 205 4.56 3.60 0.47
C THR A 205 4.69 4.78 -0.49
N ALA A 206 5.42 4.59 -1.58
CA ALA A 206 5.52 5.57 -2.67
C ALA A 206 4.22 5.67 -3.48
N ALA A 207 3.52 4.54 -3.66
CA ALA A 207 2.22 4.48 -4.33
C ALA A 207 1.10 5.08 -3.48
N ALA A 208 0.00 5.46 -4.14
CA ALA A 208 -1.25 5.90 -3.51
C ALA A 208 -1.79 4.83 -2.54
N GLY A 209 -2.45 5.27 -1.47
CA GLY A 209 -3.09 4.36 -0.51
C GLY A 209 -4.26 3.58 -1.13
N SER A 210 -4.87 4.13 -2.19
CA SER A 210 -5.99 3.52 -2.90
C SER A 210 -5.60 2.42 -3.90
N ASP A 211 -4.33 2.36 -4.33
CA ASP A 211 -3.82 1.33 -5.24
C ASP A 211 -3.54 0.03 -4.47
N THR A 212 -4.57 -0.82 -4.34
CA THR A 212 -4.48 -2.04 -3.53
C THR A 212 -3.46 -3.05 -4.08
N ASP A 213 -3.15 -3.02 -5.37
CA ASP A 213 -2.14 -3.90 -5.95
C ASP A 213 -0.72 -3.46 -5.56
N ALA A 214 -0.45 -2.15 -5.60
CA ALA A 214 0.82 -1.62 -5.11
C ALA A 214 0.98 -1.82 -3.59
N GLN A 215 -0.09 -1.60 -2.82
CA GLN A 215 -0.10 -1.88 -1.38
C GLN A 215 0.16 -3.36 -1.10
N GLY A 216 -0.44 -4.27 -1.88
CA GLY A 216 -0.19 -5.72 -1.78
C GLY A 216 1.28 -6.08 -1.99
N ARG A 217 1.90 -5.54 -3.05
CA ARG A 217 3.34 -5.74 -3.30
C ARG A 217 4.21 -5.19 -2.16
N ALA A 218 3.87 -4.03 -1.59
CA ALA A 218 4.60 -3.45 -0.47
C ALA A 218 4.48 -4.32 0.80
N ILE A 219 3.29 -4.86 1.09
CA ILE A 219 3.06 -5.80 2.21
C ILE A 219 3.90 -7.06 2.04
N ASP A 220 3.97 -7.60 0.82
CA ASP A 220 4.79 -8.78 0.55
C ASP A 220 6.29 -8.48 0.63
N ALA A 221 6.74 -7.30 0.21
CA ALA A 221 8.11 -6.84 0.40
C ALA A 221 8.50 -6.78 1.89
N VAL A 222 7.61 -6.27 2.76
CA VAL A 222 7.81 -6.29 4.22
C VAL A 222 7.94 -7.72 4.75
N ARG A 223 7.05 -8.63 4.34
CA ARG A 223 7.10 -10.04 4.75
C ARG A 223 8.39 -10.71 4.31
N GLN A 224 8.83 -10.48 3.08
CA GLN A 224 10.06 -11.03 2.52
C GLN A 224 11.30 -10.47 3.22
N ALA A 225 11.35 -9.16 3.47
CA ALA A 225 12.44 -8.53 4.21
C ALA A 225 12.55 -9.10 5.64
N PHE A 226 11.41 -9.29 6.32
CA PHE A 226 11.38 -9.95 7.63
C PHE A 226 11.84 -11.41 7.57
N ALA A 227 11.31 -12.19 6.62
CA ALA A 227 11.68 -13.60 6.47
C ALA A 227 13.18 -13.78 6.19
N ALA A 228 13.74 -12.96 5.31
CA ALA A 228 15.17 -12.96 5.00
C ALA A 228 16.02 -12.57 6.23
N ALA A 229 15.61 -11.56 6.99
CA ALA A 229 16.31 -11.16 8.21
C ALA A 229 16.22 -12.25 9.30
N ALA A 230 15.05 -12.86 9.47
CA ALA A 230 14.80 -13.91 10.46
C ALA A 230 15.52 -15.23 10.14
N ALA A 231 15.69 -15.58 8.86
CA ALA A 231 16.39 -16.79 8.43
C ALA A 231 17.86 -16.87 8.90
N THR A 232 18.47 -15.73 9.22
CA THR A 232 19.83 -15.67 9.76
C THR A 232 19.92 -15.98 11.26
N LEU A 233 18.78 -16.17 11.94
CA LEU A 233 18.71 -16.40 13.39
C LEU A 233 18.46 -17.88 13.70
N PRO A 234 19.09 -18.44 14.75
CA PRO A 234 18.91 -19.84 15.14
C PRO A 234 17.50 -20.19 15.66
N ASN A 235 16.66 -19.20 15.98
CA ASN A 235 15.27 -19.38 16.46
C ASN A 235 14.29 -18.45 15.72
N ALA A 236 14.29 -18.49 14.39
CA ALA A 236 13.45 -17.63 13.55
C ALA A 236 11.95 -17.69 13.90
N SER A 237 11.42 -18.87 14.27
CA SER A 237 10.01 -19.09 14.61
C SER A 237 9.55 -18.38 15.88
N ALA A 238 10.48 -17.95 16.74
CA ALA A 238 10.16 -17.18 17.94
C ALA A 238 9.79 -15.72 17.65
N TYR A 239 9.94 -15.28 16.40
CA TYR A 239 9.67 -13.91 15.95
C TYR A 239 8.54 -13.89 14.93
N GLN A 240 7.65 -12.91 15.04
CA GLN A 240 6.55 -12.73 14.11
C GLN A 240 6.47 -11.27 13.68
N VAL A 241 6.07 -11.05 12.42
CA VAL A 241 5.78 -9.72 11.90
C VAL A 241 4.27 -9.52 11.84
N SER A 242 3.82 -8.42 12.42
CA SER A 242 2.45 -7.92 12.32
C SER A 242 2.46 -6.59 11.56
N MET A 243 1.41 -6.34 10.77
CA MET A 243 1.27 -5.12 9.98
C MET A 243 -0.13 -4.58 10.16
N THR A 244 -0.24 -3.25 10.28
CA THR A 244 -1.53 -2.54 10.32
C THR A 244 -1.43 -1.27 9.50
N GLY A 245 -2.58 -0.76 9.05
CA GLY A 245 -2.65 0.45 8.24
C GLY A 245 -3.74 0.37 7.18
N PRO A 246 -4.15 1.49 6.58
CA PRO A 246 -5.25 1.51 5.61
C PRO A 246 -5.03 0.55 4.43
N GLY A 247 -3.84 0.56 3.82
CA GLY A 247 -3.48 -0.35 2.73
C GLY A 247 -3.49 -1.82 3.15
N VAL A 248 -3.07 -2.13 4.38
CA VAL A 248 -3.08 -3.51 4.91
C VAL A 248 -4.50 -4.04 5.05
N PHE A 249 -5.40 -3.24 5.60
CA PHE A 249 -6.81 -3.62 5.73
C PHE A 249 -7.49 -3.72 4.37
N ALA A 250 -7.25 -2.77 3.46
CA ALA A 250 -7.80 -2.79 2.12
C ALA A 250 -7.42 -4.07 1.34
N VAL A 251 -6.15 -4.45 1.37
CA VAL A 251 -5.66 -5.68 0.74
C VAL A 251 -6.25 -6.91 1.41
N ALA A 252 -6.25 -6.98 2.74
CA ALA A 252 -6.81 -8.12 3.47
C ALA A 252 -8.31 -8.31 3.18
N THR A 253 -9.09 -7.22 3.14
CA THR A 253 -10.51 -7.26 2.79
C THR A 253 -10.73 -7.68 1.34
N ARG A 254 -9.95 -7.15 0.39
CA ARG A 254 -10.01 -7.56 -1.02
C ARG A 254 -9.74 -9.06 -1.18
N ASP A 255 -8.68 -9.55 -0.56
CA ASP A 255 -8.27 -10.95 -0.68
C ASP A 255 -9.29 -11.89 -0.02
N ALA A 256 -9.89 -11.49 1.12
CA ALA A 256 -10.98 -12.21 1.74
C ALA A 256 -12.23 -12.27 0.85
N ILE A 257 -12.67 -11.14 0.28
CA ILE A 257 -13.81 -11.09 -0.65
C ILE A 257 -13.53 -11.97 -1.87
N ARG A 258 -12.33 -11.87 -2.44
CA ARG A 258 -11.93 -12.68 -3.59
C ARG A 258 -12.02 -14.17 -3.26
N HIS A 259 -11.46 -14.59 -2.13
CA HIS A 259 -11.48 -15.98 -1.71
C HIS A 259 -12.91 -16.50 -1.49
N ASP A 260 -13.76 -15.70 -0.85
CA ASP A 260 -15.17 -16.04 -0.63
C ASP A 260 -15.93 -16.16 -1.95
N VAL A 261 -15.76 -15.21 -2.87
CA VAL A 261 -16.38 -15.27 -4.20
C VAL A 261 -15.91 -16.51 -4.96
N GLU A 262 -14.60 -16.79 -5.01
CA GLU A 262 -14.06 -17.98 -5.68
C GLU A 262 -14.66 -19.27 -5.09
N ARG A 263 -14.74 -19.37 -3.76
CA ARG A 263 -15.27 -20.56 -3.08
C ARG A 263 -16.77 -20.72 -3.28
N LEU A 264 -17.56 -19.66 -3.06
CA LEU A 264 -19.02 -19.70 -3.19
C LEU A 264 -19.46 -19.90 -4.64
N SER A 265 -18.82 -19.24 -5.60
CA SER A 265 -19.12 -19.42 -7.02
C SER A 265 -18.76 -20.83 -7.49
N THR A 266 -17.62 -21.37 -7.06
CA THR A 266 -17.24 -22.76 -7.40
C THR A 266 -18.23 -23.76 -6.82
N LEU A 267 -18.62 -23.61 -5.54
CA LEU A 267 -19.60 -24.48 -4.90
C LEU A 267 -20.97 -24.41 -5.59
N SER A 268 -21.43 -23.20 -5.92
CA SER A 268 -22.70 -22.98 -6.62
C SER A 268 -22.69 -23.60 -8.01
N LEU A 269 -21.59 -23.44 -8.77
CA LEU A 269 -21.43 -24.05 -10.08
C LEU A 269 -21.46 -25.57 -9.99
N VAL A 270 -20.72 -26.15 -9.04
CA VAL A 270 -20.72 -27.61 -8.81
C VAL A 270 -22.12 -28.10 -8.46
N LEU A 271 -22.84 -27.40 -7.58
CA LEU A 271 -24.20 -27.77 -7.19
C LEU A 271 -25.17 -27.72 -8.37
N ILE A 272 -25.12 -26.65 -9.17
CA ILE A 272 -25.95 -26.50 -10.38
C ILE A 272 -25.62 -27.61 -11.38
N VAL A 273 -24.34 -27.85 -11.67
CA VAL A 273 -23.89 -28.91 -12.58
C VAL A 273 -24.36 -30.28 -12.09
N ALA A 274 -24.20 -30.59 -10.80
CA ALA A 274 -24.63 -31.85 -10.21
C ALA A 274 -26.16 -32.02 -10.28
N LEU A 275 -26.93 -30.97 -9.98
CA LEU A 275 -28.39 -30.98 -10.08
C LEU A 275 -28.85 -31.23 -11.52
N LEU A 276 -28.31 -30.49 -12.49
CA LEU A 276 -28.64 -30.64 -13.90
C LEU A 276 -28.22 -32.00 -14.44
N LEU A 277 -27.05 -32.53 -14.04
CA LEU A 277 -26.61 -33.86 -14.41
C LEU A 277 -27.54 -34.94 -13.83
N THR A 278 -28.03 -34.76 -12.60
CA THR A 278 -28.99 -35.66 -11.97
C THR A 278 -30.34 -35.64 -12.69
N LEU A 279 -30.80 -34.47 -13.11
CA LEU A 279 -32.08 -34.27 -13.79
C LEU A 279 -32.06 -34.77 -15.25
N TYR A 280 -31.02 -34.44 -16.01
CA TYR A 280 -30.90 -34.79 -17.43
C TYR A 280 -30.25 -36.15 -17.68
N ARG A 281 -29.49 -36.69 -16.73
CA ARG A 281 -28.74 -37.97 -16.82
C ARG A 281 -27.85 -38.11 -18.06
N SER A 282 -27.53 -37.02 -18.75
CA SER A 282 -26.75 -37.02 -19.98
C SER A 282 -25.77 -35.84 -19.98
N PRO A 283 -24.45 -36.10 -20.10
CA PRO A 283 -23.45 -35.03 -20.13
C PRO A 283 -23.55 -34.15 -21.39
N ARG A 284 -24.13 -34.67 -22.48
CA ARG A 284 -24.28 -33.92 -23.74
C ARG A 284 -25.35 -32.83 -23.63
N THR A 285 -26.50 -33.14 -23.03
CA THR A 285 -27.57 -32.15 -22.81
C THR A 285 -27.15 -31.10 -21.81
N LEU A 286 -26.39 -31.48 -20.78
CA LEU A 286 -25.77 -30.53 -19.85
C LEU A 286 -24.83 -29.55 -20.58
N ALA A 287 -23.91 -30.05 -21.40
CA ALA A 287 -22.98 -29.19 -22.14
C ALA A 287 -23.70 -28.22 -23.09
N LEU A 288 -24.74 -28.70 -23.78
CA LEU A 288 -25.57 -27.86 -24.65
C LEU A 288 -26.38 -26.81 -23.86
N GLY A 289 -26.78 -27.11 -22.63
CA GLY A 289 -27.50 -26.17 -21.76
C GLY A 289 -26.60 -25.11 -21.10
N LEU A 290 -25.33 -25.43 -20.83
CA LEU A 290 -24.35 -24.49 -20.27
C LEU A 290 -23.79 -23.52 -21.31
N LEU A 291 -23.77 -23.92 -22.58
CA LEU A 291 -23.20 -23.15 -23.69
C LEU A 291 -23.76 -21.72 -23.80
N PRO A 292 -25.10 -21.49 -23.76
CA PRO A 292 -25.67 -20.14 -23.75
C PRO A 292 -25.30 -19.34 -22.51
N VAL A 293 -25.25 -19.98 -21.33
CA VAL A 293 -24.92 -19.32 -20.06
C VAL A 293 -23.48 -18.82 -20.08
N LEU A 294 -22.54 -19.68 -20.46
CA LEU A 294 -21.12 -19.32 -20.59
C LEU A 294 -20.90 -18.23 -21.64
N SER A 295 -21.67 -18.27 -22.74
CA SER A 295 -21.63 -17.22 -23.77
C SER A 295 -22.10 -15.88 -23.22
N GLY A 296 -23.17 -15.86 -22.43
CA GLY A 296 -23.68 -14.65 -21.78
C GLY A 296 -22.70 -14.08 -20.77
N VAL A 297 -22.05 -14.94 -19.97
CA VAL A 297 -21.00 -14.52 -19.02
C VAL A 297 -19.81 -13.89 -19.75
N ALA A 298 -19.32 -14.53 -20.81
CA ALA A 298 -18.21 -13.99 -21.61
C ALA A 298 -18.55 -12.63 -22.23
N ALA A 299 -19.76 -12.49 -22.78
CA ALA A 299 -20.23 -11.23 -23.35
C ALA A 299 -20.41 -10.13 -22.30
N GLY A 300 -20.78 -10.49 -21.07
CA GLY A 300 -20.94 -9.54 -19.96
C GLY A 300 -19.61 -9.06 -19.36
N ILE A 301 -18.57 -9.89 -19.35
CA ILE A 301 -17.24 -9.53 -18.81
C ILE A 301 -16.43 -8.73 -19.83
N ALA A 302 -16.54 -9.06 -21.12
CA ALA A 302 -15.73 -8.43 -22.18
C ALA A 302 -15.71 -6.88 -22.23
N PRO A 303 -16.78 -6.14 -21.88
CA PRO A 303 -16.78 -4.67 -21.92
C PRO A 303 -16.28 -3.99 -20.62
N VAL A 304 -15.97 -4.76 -19.56
CA VAL A 304 -15.48 -4.24 -18.27
C VAL A 304 -13.97 -4.05 -18.32
#